data_AF-A0A6N8USI2-F1
#
_entry.id   AF-A0A6N8USI2-F1
#
_cell.length_a   1.000
_cell.length_b   1.000
_cell.length_c   1.000
_cell.angle_alpha   90.00
_cell.angle_beta   90.00
_cell.angle_gamma   90.00
#
_symmetry.space_group_name_H-M   'P 1'
#
loop_
_entity.id
_entity.type
_entity.pdbx_description
1 polymer ?
#
loop_
_entity_poly.entity_id
_entity_poly.type
_entity_poly.pdbx_seq_one_letter_code
_entity_poly.pdbx_strand_id
1 'polypeptide(L)'
;MHPEIFIIFFVLGILFLVIVAPIWIILHYARSKRAHSILSREDRQELHSLEEKAEDMADRIETLESILDNETPTWRRKGGENE
;
A
#
# COMPACT_ATOMS: atom_id res chain seq x y z
N MET A 1 -50.53 -25.18 -24.27
CA MET A 1 -49.28 -24.96 -23.50
C MET A 1 -49.65 -24.92 -22.03
N HIS A 2 -48.96 -25.69 -21.17
CA HIS A 2 -49.25 -25.70 -19.73
C HIS A 2 -48.46 -24.56 -19.03
N PRO A 3 -49.13 -23.48 -18.59
CA PRO A 3 -48.46 -22.32 -17.99
C PRO A 3 -47.77 -22.66 -16.65
N GLU A 4 -48.25 -23.70 -15.97
CA GLU A 4 -47.68 -24.24 -14.73
C GLU A 4 -46.17 -24.55 -14.85
N ILE A 5 -45.78 -25.12 -15.98
CA ILE A 5 -44.40 -25.56 -16.23
C ILE A 5 -43.47 -24.34 -16.32
N PHE A 6 -43.94 -23.27 -16.97
CA PHE A 6 -43.17 -22.03 -17.11
C PHE A 6 -42.91 -21.37 -15.75
N ILE A 7 -43.91 -21.36 -14.86
CA ILE A 7 -43.78 -20.80 -13.51
C ILE A 7 -42.73 -21.58 -12.71
N ILE A 8 -42.75 -22.92 -12.78
CA ILE A 8 -41.77 -23.76 -12.08
C ILE A 8 -40.35 -23.45 -12.55
N PHE A 9 -40.11 -23.39 -13.86
CA PHE A 9 -38.77 -23.05 -14.39
C PHE A 9 -38.33 -21.63 -14.01
N PHE A 10 -39.26 -20.67 -14.01
CA PHE A 10 -38.97 -19.30 -13.60
C PHE A 10 -38.57 -19.20 -12.12
N VAL A 11 -39.31 -19.86 -11.23
CA VAL A 11 -39.00 -19.91 -9.79
C VAL A 11 -37.65 -20.59 -9.53
N LEU A 12 -37.36 -21.69 -10.22
CA LEU A 12 -36.06 -22.37 -10.13
C LEU A 12 -34.90 -21.47 -10.59
N GLY A 13 -35.09 -20.70 -11.67
CA GLY A 13 -34.10 -19.75 -12.16
C GLY A 13 -33.82 -18.61 -11.17
N ILE A 14 -34.86 -18.05 -10.55
CA ILE A 14 -34.70 -17.02 -9.52
C ILE A 14 -33.95 -17.58 -8.31
N LEU A 15 -34.33 -18.78 -7.83
CA LEU A 15 -33.66 -19.40 -6.69
C LEU A 15 -32.16 -19.62 -6.95
N PHE A 16 -31.81 -20.06 -8.16
CA PHE A 16 -30.42 -20.18 -8.59
C PHE A 16 -29.69 -18.83 -8.55
N LEU A 17 -30.29 -17.77 -9.10
CA LEU A 17 -29.69 -16.43 -9.10
C LEU A 17 -29.51 -15.85 -7.70
N VAL A 18 -30.48 -16.08 -6.80
CA VAL A 18 -30.40 -15.63 -5.40
C VAL A 18 -29.24 -16.28 -4.66
N ILE A 19 -28.76 -17.45 -5.07
CA ILE A 19 -27.58 -18.10 -4.46
C ILE A 19 -26.30 -17.72 -5.18
N VAL A 20 -26.30 -17.75 -6.52
CA VAL A 20 -25.08 -17.57 -7.32
C VAL A 20 -24.62 -16.10 -7.35
N ALA A 21 -25.55 -15.15 -7.47
CA ALA A 21 -25.22 -13.72 -7.49
C ALA A 21 -24.51 -13.24 -6.21
N PRO A 22 -24.98 -13.55 -4.98
CA PRO A 22 -24.27 -13.12 -3.77
C PRO A 22 -22.91 -13.81 -3.60
N ILE A 23 -22.77 -15.09 -3.99
CA ILE A 23 -21.46 -15.77 -3.99
C ILE A 23 -20.48 -15.03 -4.91
N TRP A 24 -20.93 -14.63 -6.10
CA TRP A 24 -20.10 -13.89 -7.04
C TRP A 24 -19.71 -12.50 -6.51
N ILE A 25 -20.64 -11.76 -5.91
CA ILE A 25 -20.35 -10.48 -5.25
C ILE A 25 -19.31 -10.68 -4.16
N ILE A 26 -19.47 -11.66 -3.27
CA ILE A 26 -18.49 -11.92 -2.21
C ILE A 26 -17.11 -12.23 -2.81
N LEU A 27 -17.04 -13.10 -3.83
CA LEU A 27 -15.78 -13.46 -4.50
C LEU A 27 -15.11 -12.25 -5.17
N HIS A 28 -15.89 -11.43 -5.88
CA HIS A 28 -15.40 -10.27 -6.60
C HIS A 28 -14.78 -9.24 -5.66
N TYR A 29 -15.48 -8.93 -4.56
CA TYR A 29 -15.00 -7.97 -3.57
C TYR A 29 -13.87 -8.55 -2.71
N ALA A 30 -13.89 -9.85 -2.40
CA ALA A 30 -12.83 -10.51 -1.64
C ALA A 30 -11.49 -10.52 -2.39
N ARG A 31 -11.50 -10.68 -3.72
CA ARG A 31 -10.28 -10.66 -4.54
C ARG A 31 -9.61 -9.29 -4.53
N SER A 32 -10.39 -8.20 -4.57
CA SER A 32 -9.86 -6.83 -4.43
C SER A 32 -9.30 -6.58 -3.02
N LYS A 33 -10.02 -6.97 -1.96
CA LYS A 33 -9.58 -6.75 -0.57
C LYS A 33 -8.30 -7.50 -0.21
N ARG A 34 -8.14 -8.75 -0.67
CA ARG A 34 -6.94 -9.55 -0.36
C ARG A 34 -5.69 -8.96 -1.01
N ALA A 35 -5.78 -8.47 -2.24
CA ALA A 35 -4.68 -7.77 -2.92
C ALA A 35 -4.28 -6.49 -2.17
N HIS A 36 -5.25 -5.65 -1.79
CA HIS A 36 -4.98 -4.44 -1.01
C HIS A 36 -4.38 -4.73 0.36
N SER A 37 -4.78 -5.81 1.04
CA SER A 37 -4.24 -6.14 2.37
C SER A 37 -2.78 -6.59 2.36
N ILE A 38 -2.32 -7.25 1.30
CA ILE A 38 -0.94 -7.69 1.14
C ILE A 38 -0.06 -6.50 0.75
N LEU A 39 -0.47 -5.73 -0.26
CA LEU A 39 0.20 -4.49 -0.64
C LEU A 39 0.32 -3.54 0.57
N SER A 40 -0.75 -3.35 1.33
CA SER A 40 -0.71 -2.50 2.52
C SER A 40 0.25 -2.98 3.62
N ARG A 41 0.62 -4.27 3.66
CA ARG A 41 1.68 -4.77 4.55
C ARG A 41 3.07 -4.48 4.00
N GLU A 42 3.27 -4.69 2.70
CA GLU A 42 4.51 -4.37 1.99
C GLU A 42 4.81 -2.86 2.05
N ASP A 43 3.81 -2.01 1.80
CA ASP A 43 3.91 -0.55 1.89
C ASP A 43 4.37 -0.10 3.30
N ARG A 44 3.81 -0.71 4.35
CA ARG A 44 4.21 -0.43 5.73
C ARG A 44 5.66 -0.83 6.02
N GLN A 45 6.10 -1.95 5.46
CA GLN A 45 7.48 -2.41 5.61
C GLN A 45 8.46 -1.52 4.84
N GLU A 46 8.07 -1.03 3.65
CA GLU A 46 8.86 -0.09 2.87
C GLU A 46 9.02 1.24 3.61
N LEU A 47 7.95 1.78 4.19
CA LEU A 47 8.00 3.00 5.02
C LEU A 47 8.95 2.84 6.22
N HIS A 48 8.86 1.73 6.94
CA HIS A 48 9.79 1.44 8.04
C HIS A 48 11.24 1.34 7.57
N SER A 49 11.48 0.75 6.40
CA SER A 49 12.83 0.69 5.82
C SER A 49 13.36 2.06 5.39
N LEU A 50 12.47 2.97 5.02
CA LEU A 50 12.82 4.34 4.63
C LEU A 50 13.13 5.19 5.86
N GLU A 51 12.39 5.00 6.95
CA GLU A 51 12.65 5.61 8.25
C GLU A 51 14.04 5.20 8.78
N GLU A 52 14.34 3.89 8.80
CA GLU A 52 15.65 3.37 9.23
C GLU A 52 16.81 3.92 8.38
N LYS A 53 16.62 4.03 7.07
CA LYS A 53 17.62 4.64 6.18
C LYS A 53 17.79 6.14 6.43
N ALA A 54 16.70 6.84 6.78
CA ALA A 54 16.76 8.26 7.09
C ALA A 54 17.54 8.50 8.39
N GLU A 55 17.35 7.64 9.40
CA GLU A 55 18.15 7.65 10.62
C GLU A 55 19.64 7.38 10.34
N ASP A 56 20.00 6.35 9.58
CA ASP A 56 21.40 6.08 9.20
C ASP A 56 22.03 7.25 8.44
N MET A 57 21.29 7.88 7.53
CA MET A 57 21.79 9.06 6.83
C MET A 57 22.03 10.24 7.77
N ALA A 58 21.18 10.45 8.77
CA ALA A 58 21.35 11.52 9.76
C ALA A 58 22.63 11.31 10.59
N ASP A 59 22.85 10.10 11.10
CA ASP A 59 24.06 9.75 11.88
C ASP A 59 25.33 9.93 11.04
N ARG A 60 25.25 9.58 9.76
CA ARG A 60 26.36 9.77 8.82
C ARG A 60 26.62 11.24 8.53
N ILE A 61 25.60 12.07 8.41
CA ILE A 61 25.75 13.52 8.24
C ILE A 61 26.42 14.11 9.47
N GLU A 62 25.99 13.75 10.69
CA GLU A 62 26.63 14.22 11.92
C GLU A 62 28.12 13.83 11.98
N THR A 63 28.43 12.60 11.59
CA THR A 63 29.82 12.13 11.50
C THR A 63 30.62 12.94 10.49
N LEU A 64 30.06 13.21 9.31
CA LEU A 64 30.70 14.02 8.27
C LEU A 64 30.87 15.47 8.72
N GLU A 65 29.90 16.05 9.42
CA GLU A 65 30.01 17.39 10.00
C GLU A 65 31.12 17.46 11.04
N SER A 66 31.26 16.45 11.90
CA SER A 66 32.32 16.36 12.90
C SER A 66 33.72 16.26 12.28
N ILE A 67 33.87 15.44 11.23
CA ILE A 67 35.14 15.35 10.47
C ILE A 67 35.45 16.67 9.78
N LEU A 68 34.46 17.29 9.14
CA LEU A 68 34.64 18.52 8.39
C LEU A 68 34.95 19.72 9.31
N ASP A 69 34.38 19.76 10.51
CA ASP A 69 34.71 20.73 11.56
C ASP A 69 36.15 20.55 12.07
N ASN A 70 36.64 19.30 12.16
CA ASN A 70 38.02 19.00 12.55
C ASN A 70 39.04 19.32 11.44
N GLU A 71 38.75 18.98 10.19
CA GLU A 71 39.69 19.15 9.08
C GLU A 71 39.69 20.55 8.48
N THR A 72 38.54 21.22 8.38
CA THR A 72 38.41 22.54 7.74
C THR A 72 37.47 23.47 8.52
N PRO A 73 37.87 24.01 9.69
CA PRO A 73 36.98 24.73 10.63
C PRO A 73 36.21 25.94 10.05
N THR A 74 36.60 26.45 8.89
CA THR A 74 36.00 27.63 8.24
C THR A 74 35.01 27.29 7.12
N TRP A 75 34.68 26.01 6.90
CA TRP A 75 33.83 25.57 5.79
C TRP A 75 32.41 26.18 5.84
N ARG A 76 31.82 26.30 7.04
CA ARG A 76 30.51 26.95 7.25
C ARG A 76 30.50 28.43 6.85
N ARG A 77 31.63 29.14 6.95
CA ARG A 77 31.74 30.57 6.59
C ARG A 77 31.84 30.78 5.08
N LYS A 78 32.51 29.89 4.34
CA LYS A 78 32.63 29.97 2.88
C LYS A 78 31.32 29.67 2.12
N GLY A 79 30.42 28.88 2.71
CA GLY A 79 29.15 28.51 2.06
C GLY A 79 28.12 29.65 2.00
N GLY A 80 28.24 30.65 2.89
CA GLY A 80 27.30 31.78 2.98
C GLY A 80 27.82 33.12 2.48
N GLU A 81 29.06 33.21 1.99
CA GLU A 81 29.70 34.47 1.53
C GLU A 81 29.52 34.77 0.03
N ASN A 82 28.68 34.00 -0.69
CA ASN A 82 28.46 34.16 -2.13
C ASN A 82 27.03 34.61 -2.50
N GLU A 83 26.36 35.37 -1.62
CA GLU A 83 25.17 36.17 -1.96
C GLU A 83 25.56 37.63 -2.26
#